data_AF-A0A5S6QPY5-F1
#
_entry.id   AF-A0A5S6QPY5-F1
#
_cell.length_a   1.000
_cell.length_b   1.000
_cell.length_c   1.000
_cell.angle_alpha   90.00
_cell.angle_beta   90.00
_cell.angle_gamma   90.00
#
_symmetry.space_group_name_H-M   'P 1'
#
loop_
_entity.id
_entity.type
_entity.pdbx_description
1 polymer ?
#
loop_
_entity_poly.entity_id
_entity_poly.type
_entity_poly.pdbx_seq_one_letter_code
_entity_poly.pdbx_strand_id
1 'polypeptide(L)'
;MSMSEVRSFAEISETFVSDELAACNFMQTRGILHQRRDCPQCGRPMVLKPRKDRKDARWRCNGARCYKELSPKTGTWFQGCQLPIRILLLFIQAWSEKMSSLTLCKAVLNMKKSSVINLNAAMRCVAEEWLLNHPVPVGGPGLTVEVDESLFSKRNFVDPVSGAHTQTVESLWSHAKQGNKARRGTYRPKVDSYLCEFVWRRRLSREEHPFNRILCAIAELYPPR
;
A
#
# COMPACT_ATOMS: atom_id res chain seq x y z
N MET A 1 -15.01 18.69 -1.94
CA MET A 1 -15.33 17.35 -1.40
C MET A 1 -14.42 17.13 -0.20
N SER A 2 -15.00 17.03 1.00
CA SER A 2 -14.23 16.93 2.25
C SER A 2 -13.41 15.64 2.30
N MET A 3 -12.28 15.69 3.00
CA MET A 3 -11.37 14.57 3.26
C MET A 3 -11.94 13.52 4.25
N SER A 4 -13.23 13.56 4.58
CA SER A 4 -13.79 12.91 5.78
C SER A 4 -14.73 11.73 5.56
N GLU A 5 -15.06 11.31 4.34
CA GLU A 5 -15.84 10.09 4.14
C GLU A 5 -14.91 8.89 3.96
N VAL A 6 -14.61 8.23 5.07
CA VAL A 6 -14.05 6.88 5.06
C VAL A 6 -15.11 5.95 4.48
N ARG A 7 -14.93 5.55 3.22
CA ARG A 7 -15.81 4.59 2.55
C ARG A 7 -15.30 3.16 2.80
N SER A 8 -16.21 2.29 3.22
CA SER A 8 -15.99 0.84 3.40
C SER A 8 -15.62 0.14 2.08
N PHE A 9 -15.11 -1.10 2.16
CA PHE A 9 -14.85 -1.94 0.98
C PHE A 9 -16.05 -2.03 0.04
N ALA A 10 -17.26 -2.18 0.58
CA ALA A 10 -18.47 -2.26 -0.20
C ALA A 10 -18.73 -0.95 -0.99
N GLU A 11 -18.59 0.22 -0.35
CA GLU A 11 -18.91 1.52 -0.95
C GLU A 11 -17.91 1.94 -2.04
N ILE A 12 -16.61 1.70 -1.82
CA ILE A 12 -15.58 1.95 -2.85
C ILE A 12 -15.67 0.90 -3.96
N SER A 13 -15.94 -0.36 -3.62
CA SER A 13 -16.18 -1.41 -4.60
C SER A 13 -17.36 -1.05 -5.50
N GLU A 14 -18.49 -0.67 -4.94
CA GLU A 14 -19.67 -0.28 -5.72
C GLU A 14 -19.40 0.94 -6.60
N THR A 15 -18.66 1.94 -6.09
CA THR A 15 -18.32 3.16 -6.83
C THR A 15 -17.41 2.89 -8.04
N PHE A 16 -16.40 2.03 -7.89
CA PHE A 16 -15.30 1.92 -8.87
C PHE A 16 -15.18 0.58 -9.58
N VAL A 17 -15.98 -0.44 -9.22
CA VAL A 17 -15.87 -1.79 -9.81
C VAL A 17 -15.95 -1.78 -11.33
N SER A 18 -16.72 -0.84 -11.90
CA SER A 18 -16.97 -0.75 -13.34
C SER A 18 -16.41 0.53 -14.00
N ASP A 19 -16.02 1.54 -13.23
CA ASP A 19 -15.58 2.84 -13.78
C ASP A 19 -14.07 3.06 -13.58
N GLU A 20 -13.31 2.70 -14.61
CA GLU A 20 -11.87 2.91 -14.65
C GLU A 20 -11.49 4.39 -14.64
N LEU A 21 -12.27 5.26 -15.29
CA LEU A 21 -11.94 6.68 -15.39
C LEU A 21 -12.15 7.36 -14.05
N ALA A 22 -13.24 7.02 -13.33
CA ALA A 22 -13.46 7.47 -11.97
C ALA A 22 -12.33 7.02 -11.03
N ALA A 23 -11.86 5.77 -11.16
CA ALA A 23 -10.72 5.29 -10.38
C ALA A 23 -9.43 6.06 -10.71
N CYS A 24 -9.18 6.37 -11.99
CA CYS A 24 -8.05 7.21 -12.40
C CYS A 24 -8.16 8.61 -11.78
N ASN A 25 -9.32 9.25 -11.89
CA ASN A 25 -9.55 10.60 -11.35
C ASN A 25 -9.36 10.62 -9.83
N PHE A 26 -9.85 9.60 -9.11
CA PHE A 26 -9.61 9.47 -7.68
C PHE A 26 -8.11 9.35 -7.36
N MET A 27 -7.37 8.51 -8.08
CA MET A 27 -5.91 8.40 -7.84
C MET A 27 -5.13 9.66 -8.23
N GLN A 28 -5.64 10.45 -9.20
CA GLN A 28 -5.09 11.77 -9.55
C GLN A 28 -5.29 12.80 -8.43
N THR A 29 -6.47 12.83 -7.80
CA THR A 29 -6.72 13.74 -6.67
C THR A 29 -5.90 13.36 -5.43
N ARG A 30 -5.49 12.09 -5.32
CA ARG A 30 -4.57 11.59 -4.29
C ARG A 30 -3.09 11.78 -4.65
N GLY A 31 -2.76 12.33 -5.81
CA GLY A 31 -1.36 12.57 -6.22
C GLY A 31 -0.58 11.30 -6.64
N ILE A 32 -1.25 10.16 -6.79
CA ILE A 32 -0.61 8.88 -7.16
C ILE A 32 -0.47 8.74 -8.68
N LEU A 33 -1.39 9.36 -9.43
CA LEU A 33 -1.33 9.42 -10.89
C LEU A 33 -1.12 10.87 -11.37
N HIS A 34 -0.47 11.00 -12.53
CA HIS A 34 -0.30 12.28 -13.22
C HIS A 34 -1.65 13.00 -13.40
N GLN A 35 -1.80 14.22 -12.87
CA GLN A 35 -3.01 15.02 -13.07
C GLN A 35 -3.09 15.62 -14.49
N ARG A 36 -1.93 16.00 -15.03
CA ARG A 36 -1.75 16.55 -16.38
C ARG A 36 -0.53 15.92 -17.02
N ARG A 37 -0.52 15.83 -18.35
CA ARG A 37 0.63 15.30 -19.10
C ARG A 37 0.77 16.01 -20.42
N ASP A 38 2.02 16.23 -20.81
CA ASP A 38 2.39 16.63 -22.16
C ASP A 38 2.90 15.42 -22.95
N CYS A 39 2.64 15.46 -24.26
CA CYS A 39 3.02 14.39 -25.16
C CYS A 39 4.54 14.36 -25.34
N PRO A 40 5.23 13.25 -25.05
CA PRO A 40 6.69 13.17 -25.16
C PRO A 40 7.20 13.27 -26.60
N GLN A 41 6.31 13.18 -27.59
CA GLN A 41 6.67 13.26 -29.01
C GLN A 41 6.52 14.68 -29.59
N CYS A 42 5.57 15.49 -29.10
CA CYS A 42 5.26 16.78 -29.72
C CYS A 42 4.99 17.92 -28.73
N GLY A 43 5.12 17.69 -27.43
CA GLY A 43 4.95 18.69 -26.37
C GLY A 43 3.50 19.14 -26.11
N ARG A 44 2.52 18.69 -26.90
CA ARG A 44 1.11 19.09 -26.72
C ARG A 44 0.46 18.37 -25.53
N PRO A 45 -0.52 19.01 -24.85
CA PRO A 45 -1.21 18.39 -23.73
C PRO A 45 -1.98 17.13 -24.17
N MET A 46 -1.97 16.13 -23.29
CA MET A 46 -2.70 14.88 -23.47
C MET A 46 -4.03 14.91 -22.73
N VAL A 47 -4.99 14.12 -23.21
CA VAL A 47 -6.30 13.94 -22.55
C VAL A 47 -6.43 12.48 -22.11
N LEU A 48 -6.80 12.27 -20.84
CA LEU A 48 -7.13 10.96 -20.32
C LEU A 48 -8.52 10.54 -20.82
N LYS A 49 -8.60 9.38 -21.46
CA LYS A 49 -9.85 8.86 -22.04
C LYS A 49 -10.00 7.37 -21.72
N PRO A 50 -11.23 6.87 -21.53
CA PRO A 50 -11.47 5.43 -21.45
C PRO A 50 -11.21 4.77 -22.81
N ARG A 51 -10.74 3.52 -22.79
CA ARG A 51 -10.73 2.66 -23.98
C ARG A 51 -12.08 1.98 -24.12
N LYS A 52 -12.58 1.86 -25.35
CA LYS A 52 -13.83 1.13 -25.64
C LYS A 52 -13.57 -0.39 -25.77
N ASP A 53 -12.39 -0.75 -26.25
CA ASP A 53 -11.96 -2.11 -26.55
C ASP A 53 -11.46 -2.88 -25.32
N ARG A 54 -10.91 -2.17 -24.33
CA ARG A 54 -10.39 -2.71 -23.08
C ARG A 54 -11.02 -1.91 -21.96
N LYS A 55 -11.46 -2.57 -20.88
CA LYS A 55 -11.99 -1.92 -19.67
C LYS A 55 -10.87 -1.22 -18.88
N ASP A 56 -10.11 -0.36 -19.55
CA ASP A 56 -8.97 0.42 -19.06
C ASP A 56 -9.02 1.87 -19.62
N ALA A 57 -8.05 2.70 -19.23
CA ALA A 57 -7.93 4.10 -19.65
C ALA A 57 -6.57 4.37 -20.30
N ARG A 58 -6.49 5.44 -21.11
CA ARG A 58 -5.27 5.88 -21.80
C ARG A 58 -5.15 7.39 -21.85
N TRP A 59 -3.92 7.88 -21.75
CA TRP A 59 -3.58 9.24 -22.18
C TRP A 59 -3.46 9.26 -23.69
N ARG A 60 -4.14 10.20 -24.34
CA ARG A 60 -4.10 10.39 -25.79
C ARG A 60 -3.65 11.81 -26.11
N CYS A 61 -2.64 11.95 -26.95
CA CYS A 61 -2.24 13.26 -27.45
C CYS A 61 -3.38 13.92 -28.23
N ASN A 62 -3.58 15.23 -28.04
CA ASN A 62 -4.59 16.02 -28.75
C ASN A 62 -4.11 16.54 -30.13
N GLY A 63 -2.88 16.24 -30.53
CA GLY A 63 -2.34 16.67 -31.82
C GLY A 63 -2.99 15.95 -32.99
N ALA A 64 -3.49 16.70 -33.97
CA ALA A 64 -4.20 16.15 -35.14
C ALA A 64 -3.38 15.10 -35.92
N ARG A 65 -2.05 15.26 -35.97
CA ARG A 65 -1.11 14.33 -36.63
C ARG A 65 -0.26 13.52 -35.64
N CYS A 66 -0.54 13.60 -34.34
CA CYS A 66 0.20 12.86 -33.32
C CYS A 66 -0.65 11.72 -32.78
N TYR A 67 -0.17 10.48 -32.94
CA TYR A 67 -0.87 9.29 -32.48
C TYR A 67 -0.31 8.69 -31.20
N LYS A 68 0.48 9.46 -30.43
CA LYS A 68 1.08 8.98 -29.21
C LYS A 68 0.02 8.73 -28.13
N GLU A 69 0.14 7.57 -27.50
CA GLU A 69 -0.65 7.16 -26.34
C GLU A 69 0.28 6.74 -25.20
N LEU A 70 -0.17 6.95 -23.96
CA LEU A 70 0.53 6.48 -22.77
C LEU A 70 -0.46 5.80 -21.83
N SER A 71 0.01 4.82 -21.07
CA SER A 71 -0.77 4.27 -19.97
C SER A 71 -0.92 5.32 -18.85
N PRO A 72 -2.04 5.35 -18.11
CA PRO A 72 -2.15 6.15 -16.89
C PRO A 72 -1.04 5.85 -15.89
N LYS A 73 -0.51 4.61 -15.92
CA LYS A 73 0.54 4.09 -15.02
C LYS A 73 1.96 4.45 -15.43
N THR A 74 2.19 4.96 -16.64
CA THR A 74 3.54 5.28 -17.12
C THR A 74 4.08 6.48 -16.33
N GLY A 75 5.24 6.30 -15.69
CA GLY A 75 5.87 7.29 -14.82
C GLY A 75 5.27 7.33 -13.39
N THR A 76 4.61 6.27 -12.93
CA THR A 76 4.05 6.20 -11.56
C THR A 76 4.47 4.92 -10.85
N TRP A 77 4.13 4.79 -9.56
CA TRP A 77 4.34 3.57 -8.78
C TRP A 77 3.76 2.29 -9.43
N PHE A 78 2.75 2.44 -10.28
CA PHE A 78 2.11 1.32 -10.98
C PHE A 78 2.77 0.96 -12.32
N GLN A 79 3.88 1.58 -12.68
CA GLN A 79 4.55 1.33 -13.96
C GLN A 79 4.85 -0.16 -14.16
N GLY A 80 4.57 -0.67 -15.36
CA GLY A 80 4.76 -2.08 -15.73
C GLY A 80 3.67 -3.04 -15.24
N CYS A 81 2.81 -2.62 -14.30
CA CYS A 81 1.68 -3.44 -13.87
C CYS A 81 0.64 -3.58 -14.98
N GLN A 82 0.13 -4.79 -15.22
CA GLN A 82 -0.84 -5.07 -16.28
C GLN A 82 -2.30 -4.89 -15.86
N LEU A 83 -2.56 -4.73 -14.56
CA LEU A 83 -3.92 -4.61 -14.04
C LEU A 83 -4.51 -3.21 -14.29
N PRO A 84 -5.82 -3.11 -14.56
CA PRO A 84 -6.53 -1.82 -14.62
C PRO A 84 -6.40 -1.05 -13.30
N ILE A 85 -6.45 0.28 -13.37
CA ILE A 85 -6.37 1.19 -12.22
C ILE A 85 -7.47 0.90 -11.20
N ARG A 86 -8.70 0.60 -11.64
CA ARG A 86 -9.79 0.22 -10.72
C ARG A 86 -9.45 -1.01 -9.88
N ILE A 87 -8.82 -2.03 -10.48
CA ILE A 87 -8.43 -3.25 -9.78
C ILE A 87 -7.31 -2.95 -8.78
N LEU A 88 -6.38 -2.06 -9.15
CA LEU A 88 -5.31 -1.61 -8.25
C LEU A 88 -5.87 -0.83 -7.05
N LEU A 89 -6.85 0.04 -7.26
CA LEU A 89 -7.52 0.79 -6.19
C LEU A 89 -8.22 -0.16 -5.21
N LEU A 90 -9.03 -1.09 -5.72
CA LEU A 90 -9.74 -2.07 -4.91
C LEU A 90 -8.79 -3.01 -4.17
N PHE A 91 -7.67 -3.37 -4.80
CA PHE A 91 -6.64 -4.15 -4.13
C PHE A 91 -6.00 -3.38 -2.96
N ILE A 92 -5.66 -2.10 -3.14
CA ILE A 92 -5.09 -1.27 -2.07
C ILE A 92 -6.05 -1.19 -0.89
N GLN A 93 -7.35 -1.05 -1.16
CA GLN A 93 -8.37 -1.07 -0.13
C GLN A 93 -8.46 -2.43 0.58
N ALA A 94 -8.60 -3.53 -0.18
CA ALA A 94 -8.63 -4.87 0.39
C ALA A 94 -7.38 -5.15 1.24
N TRP A 95 -6.21 -4.70 0.79
CA TRP A 95 -4.97 -4.80 1.57
C TRP A 95 -5.06 -3.98 2.86
N SER A 96 -5.58 -2.77 2.80
CA SER A 96 -5.73 -1.91 3.98
C SER A 96 -6.63 -2.53 5.05
N GLU A 97 -7.64 -3.29 4.65
CA GLU A 97 -8.60 -4.01 5.51
C GLU A 97 -8.16 -5.43 5.87
N LYS A 98 -6.93 -5.84 5.52
CA LYS A 98 -6.38 -7.20 5.73
C LYS A 98 -7.17 -8.31 5.01
N MET A 99 -7.85 -7.97 3.92
CA MET A 99 -8.67 -8.86 3.08
C MET A 99 -7.98 -9.26 1.76
N SER A 100 -6.68 -9.00 1.58
CA SER A 100 -5.92 -9.29 0.35
C SER A 100 -5.49 -10.76 0.18
N SER A 101 -6.29 -11.70 0.69
CA SER A 101 -6.01 -13.13 0.57
C SER A 101 -6.09 -13.60 -0.89
N LEU A 102 -5.33 -14.65 -1.23
CA LEU A 102 -5.33 -15.22 -2.58
C LEU A 102 -6.74 -15.64 -3.03
N THR A 103 -7.51 -16.26 -2.12
CA THR A 103 -8.86 -16.74 -2.40
C THR A 103 -9.79 -15.56 -2.71
N LEU A 104 -9.78 -14.52 -1.88
CA LEU A 104 -10.64 -13.35 -2.08
C LEU A 104 -10.27 -12.58 -3.34
N CYS A 105 -8.99 -12.26 -3.54
CA CYS A 105 -8.57 -11.50 -4.71
C CYS A 105 -8.82 -12.26 -6.03
N LYS A 106 -8.75 -13.59 -6.01
CA LYS A 106 -9.15 -14.40 -7.17
C LYS A 106 -10.66 -14.34 -7.40
N ALA A 107 -11.46 -14.57 -6.36
CA ALA A 107 -12.92 -14.65 -6.48
C ALA A 107 -13.56 -13.29 -6.81
N VAL A 108 -13.10 -12.22 -6.16
CA VAL A 108 -13.74 -10.90 -6.22
C VAL A 108 -13.11 -10.02 -7.30
N LEU A 109 -11.77 -10.00 -7.39
CA LEU A 109 -11.04 -9.10 -8.30
C LEU A 109 -10.56 -9.78 -9.58
N ASN A 110 -10.83 -11.08 -9.75
CA ASN A 110 -10.38 -11.90 -10.88
C ASN A 110 -8.86 -11.81 -11.13
N MET A 111 -8.06 -11.79 -10.07
CA MET A 111 -6.61 -11.61 -10.15
C MET A 111 -5.86 -12.93 -10.28
N LYS A 112 -4.80 -12.94 -11.10
CA LYS A 112 -3.84 -14.05 -11.17
C LYS A 112 -3.05 -14.15 -9.86
N LYS A 113 -2.66 -15.38 -9.48
CA LYS A 113 -1.87 -15.65 -8.26
C LYS A 113 -0.59 -14.80 -8.20
N SER A 114 0.16 -14.71 -9.30
CA SER A 114 1.38 -13.90 -9.37
C SER A 114 1.12 -12.43 -9.08
N SER A 115 0.05 -11.85 -9.67
CA SER A 115 -0.34 -10.47 -9.43
C SER A 115 -0.68 -10.20 -7.97
N VAL A 116 -1.43 -11.10 -7.31
CA VAL A 116 -1.79 -10.96 -5.89
C VAL A 116 -0.54 -11.01 -4.99
N ILE A 117 0.39 -11.93 -5.27
CA ILE A 117 1.65 -12.05 -4.52
C ILE A 117 2.50 -10.79 -4.69
N ASN A 118 2.68 -10.33 -5.93
CA ASN A 118 3.51 -9.18 -6.25
C ASN A 118 2.94 -7.89 -5.66
N LEU A 119 1.63 -7.67 -5.74
CA LEU A 119 1.01 -6.48 -5.15
C LEU A 119 1.05 -6.51 -3.62
N ASN A 120 0.81 -7.66 -2.98
CA ASN A 120 0.98 -7.77 -1.52
C ASN A 120 2.42 -7.46 -1.09
N ALA A 121 3.42 -7.90 -1.87
CA ALA A 121 4.82 -7.56 -1.60
C ALA A 121 5.08 -6.06 -1.80
N ALA A 122 4.60 -5.47 -2.90
CA ALA A 122 4.75 -4.05 -3.18
C ALA A 122 4.13 -3.17 -2.07
N MET A 123 2.93 -3.50 -1.58
CA MET A 123 2.31 -2.79 -0.45
C MET A 123 3.14 -2.87 0.83
N ARG A 124 3.80 -4.01 1.08
CA ARG A 124 4.72 -4.14 2.22
C ARG A 124 5.97 -3.27 2.06
N CYS A 125 6.52 -3.16 0.85
CA CYS A 125 7.64 -2.27 0.59
C CYS A 125 7.27 -0.80 0.85
N VAL A 126 6.05 -0.37 0.48
CA VAL A 126 5.55 0.97 0.83
C VAL A 126 5.51 1.16 2.35
N ALA A 127 4.97 0.18 3.08
CA ALA A 127 4.88 0.25 4.54
C ALA A 127 6.26 0.29 5.23
N GLU A 128 7.19 -0.52 4.73
CA GLU A 128 8.58 -0.56 5.18
C GLU A 128 9.30 0.77 4.93
N GLU A 129 9.26 1.30 3.70
CA GLU A 129 9.91 2.56 3.36
C GLU A 129 9.29 3.74 4.12
N TRP A 130 7.97 3.73 4.34
CA TRP A 130 7.32 4.72 5.19
C TRP A 130 7.86 4.65 6.63
N LEU A 131 8.06 3.46 7.20
CA LEU A 131 8.61 3.31 8.55
C LEU A 131 10.05 3.81 8.65
N LEU A 132 10.87 3.57 7.61
CA LEU A 132 12.25 4.06 7.55
C LEU A 132 12.31 5.59 7.51
N ASN A 133 11.37 6.23 6.79
CA ASN A 133 11.27 7.68 6.70
C ASN A 133 10.58 8.34 7.91
N HIS A 134 10.00 7.53 8.82
CA HIS A 134 9.34 8.00 10.04
C HIS A 134 9.86 7.23 11.26
N PRO A 135 11.16 7.37 11.59
CA PRO A 135 11.75 6.68 12.72
C PRO A 135 11.10 7.15 14.03
N VAL A 136 10.80 6.20 14.91
CA VAL A 136 10.43 6.50 16.29
C VAL A 136 11.72 6.43 17.10
N PRO A 137 12.10 7.47 17.86
CA PRO A 137 13.22 7.39 18.78
C PRO A 137 12.99 6.23 19.76
N VAL A 138 13.88 5.24 19.73
CA VAL A 138 13.90 4.15 20.70
C VAL A 138 15.13 4.36 21.58
N GLY A 139 14.92 4.86 22.80
CA GLY A 139 15.99 5.19 23.75
C GLY A 139 16.06 6.69 24.10
N GLY A 140 16.98 7.04 25.01
CA GLY A 140 17.31 8.42 25.37
C GLY A 140 18.40 9.01 24.46
N PRO A 141 18.70 10.32 24.57
CA PRO A 141 19.74 10.97 23.76
C PRO A 141 21.09 10.23 23.87
N GLY A 142 21.67 9.81 22.74
CA GLY A 142 22.97 9.14 22.68
C GLY A 142 22.96 7.62 22.89
N LEU A 143 21.80 6.97 22.94
CA LEU A 143 21.68 5.52 23.10
C LEU A 143 21.18 4.84 21.81
N THR A 144 21.98 3.91 21.27
CA THR A 144 21.53 2.95 20.25
C THR A 144 21.05 1.70 20.96
N VAL A 145 19.75 1.40 20.89
CA VAL A 145 19.19 0.18 21.50
C VAL A 145 19.13 -0.92 20.45
N GLU A 146 19.90 -1.98 20.66
CA GLU A 146 19.84 -3.20 19.87
C GLU A 146 18.69 -4.08 20.40
N VAL A 147 17.80 -4.52 19.51
CA VAL A 147 16.70 -5.43 19.89
C VAL A 147 17.16 -6.86 19.62
N ASP A 148 17.73 -7.52 20.63
CA ASP A 148 18.05 -8.95 20.56
C ASP A 148 16.84 -9.80 20.97
N GLU A 149 16.59 -10.89 20.24
CA GLU A 149 15.51 -11.86 20.51
C GLU A 149 15.88 -12.81 21.67
N SER A 150 17.12 -12.76 22.18
CA SER A 150 17.65 -13.75 23.12
C SER A 150 17.65 -13.31 24.60
N LEU A 151 17.04 -14.16 25.44
CA LEU A 151 17.11 -14.22 26.92
C LEU A 151 16.19 -13.32 27.75
N PHE A 152 14.87 -13.41 27.55
CA PHE A 152 13.91 -13.17 28.66
C PHE A 152 13.62 -14.49 29.40
N SER A 153 14.62 -15.07 30.06
CA SER A 153 14.41 -16.28 30.88
C SER A 153 13.76 -15.91 32.22
N LYS A 154 12.47 -16.21 32.38
CA LYS A 154 11.68 -16.59 33.58
C LYS A 154 11.94 -16.02 34.99
N ARG A 155 12.91 -15.14 35.25
CA ARG A 155 13.30 -14.77 36.63
C ARG A 155 12.89 -13.37 37.08
N ASN A 156 12.50 -12.45 36.21
CA ASN A 156 11.96 -11.15 36.63
C ASN A 156 10.76 -10.77 35.75
N PHE A 157 9.59 -10.53 36.37
CA PHE A 157 8.35 -10.08 35.72
C PHE A 157 8.41 -8.61 35.27
N VAL A 158 9.32 -7.85 35.90
CA VAL A 158 9.67 -6.47 35.59
C VAL A 158 11.18 -6.41 35.45
N ASP A 159 11.68 -5.88 34.33
CA ASP A 159 13.10 -5.64 34.16
C ASP A 159 13.59 -4.57 35.17
N PRO A 160 14.59 -4.85 36.04
CA PRO A 160 14.99 -3.92 37.09
C PRO A 160 15.62 -2.62 36.58
N VAL A 161 16.08 -2.60 35.32
CA VAL A 161 16.82 -1.47 34.74
C VAL A 161 15.89 -0.55 33.94
N SER A 162 14.97 -1.12 33.17
CA SER A 162 14.05 -0.39 32.29
C SER A 162 12.63 -0.26 32.86
N GLY A 163 12.27 -1.02 33.90
CA GLY A 163 10.90 -1.10 34.42
C GLY A 163 9.92 -1.76 33.46
N ALA A 164 10.41 -2.34 32.35
CA ALA A 164 9.57 -2.93 31.33
C ALA A 164 8.95 -4.24 31.84
N HIS A 165 7.63 -4.34 31.71
CA HIS A 165 6.88 -5.51 32.11
C HIS A 165 6.94 -6.59 31.02
N THR A 166 7.46 -7.78 31.35
CA THR A 166 7.74 -8.84 30.36
C THR A 166 6.48 -9.32 29.63
N GLN A 167 5.34 -9.36 30.34
CA GLN A 167 4.04 -9.72 29.76
C GLN A 167 3.64 -8.84 28.55
N THR A 168 3.98 -7.56 28.55
CA THR A 168 3.64 -6.63 27.47
C THR A 168 4.44 -6.96 26.21
N VAL A 169 5.72 -7.26 26.38
CA VAL A 169 6.63 -7.67 25.29
C VAL A 169 6.19 -9.03 24.72
N GLU A 170 5.90 -10.00 25.59
CA GLU A 170 5.42 -11.33 25.18
C GLU A 170 4.07 -11.25 24.44
N SER A 171 3.14 -10.44 24.93
CA SER A 171 1.85 -10.20 24.28
C SER A 171 2.03 -9.59 22.88
N LEU A 172 2.92 -8.59 22.75
CA LEU A 172 3.24 -7.97 21.47
C LEU A 172 3.82 -9.00 20.48
N TRP A 173 4.78 -9.81 20.93
CA TRP A 173 5.36 -10.87 20.10
C TRP A 173 4.33 -11.93 19.70
N SER A 174 3.39 -12.28 20.59
CA SER A 174 2.30 -13.19 20.26
C SER A 174 1.44 -12.65 19.11
N HIS A 175 1.11 -11.35 19.14
CA HIS A 175 0.34 -10.69 18.08
C HIS A 175 1.12 -10.63 16.76
N ALA A 176 2.42 -10.29 16.79
CA ALA A 176 3.27 -10.29 15.60
C ALA A 176 3.38 -11.70 14.99
N LYS A 177 3.53 -12.74 15.83
CA LYS A 177 3.64 -14.14 15.40
C LYS A 177 2.31 -14.72 14.92
N GLN A 178 1.16 -14.17 15.32
CA GLN A 178 -0.16 -14.66 14.94
C GLN A 178 -0.35 -14.71 13.41
N GLY A 179 0.06 -13.66 12.69
CA GLY A 179 -0.02 -13.63 11.24
C GLY A 179 0.83 -14.72 10.58
N ASN A 180 2.02 -14.99 11.12
CA ASN A 180 2.91 -16.04 10.62
C ASN A 180 2.32 -17.44 10.88
N LYS A 181 1.73 -17.66 12.06
CA LYS A 181 1.03 -18.92 12.41
C LYS A 181 -0.17 -19.18 11.51
N ALA A 182 -0.99 -18.16 11.24
CA ALA A 182 -2.14 -18.27 10.34
C ALA A 182 -1.74 -18.68 8.90
N ARG A 183 -0.52 -18.30 8.48
CA ARG A 183 0.05 -18.66 7.17
C ARG A 183 0.81 -20.00 7.15
N ARG A 184 0.89 -20.69 8.30
CA ARG A 184 1.72 -21.91 8.49
C ARG A 184 3.20 -21.66 8.19
N GLY A 185 3.69 -20.49 8.58
CA GLY A 185 5.05 -20.05 8.32
C GLY A 185 5.17 -19.08 7.14
N THR A 186 6.32 -18.41 7.09
CA THR A 186 6.69 -17.44 6.06
C THR A 186 8.12 -17.74 5.66
N TYR A 187 8.40 -17.70 4.37
CA TYR A 187 9.77 -17.84 3.87
C TYR A 187 10.69 -16.81 4.54
N ARG A 188 11.79 -17.28 5.15
CA ARG A 188 12.56 -16.49 6.14
C ARG A 188 13.03 -15.11 5.64
N PRO A 189 13.55 -14.96 4.40
CA PRO A 189 13.88 -13.64 3.84
C PRO A 189 12.72 -12.65 3.70
N LYS A 190 11.47 -13.10 3.83
CA LYS A 190 10.30 -12.22 3.78
C LYS A 190 9.76 -11.84 5.16
N VAL A 191 10.25 -12.45 6.24
CA VAL A 191 9.73 -12.22 7.60
C VAL A 191 9.77 -10.73 7.96
N ASP A 192 10.86 -10.04 7.63
CA ASP A 192 11.04 -8.61 7.95
C ASP A 192 9.95 -7.75 7.30
N SER A 193 9.62 -7.99 6.04
CA SER A 193 8.53 -7.26 5.36
C SER A 193 7.17 -7.43 6.04
N TYR A 194 6.89 -8.60 6.64
CA TYR A 194 5.65 -8.82 7.40
C TYR A 194 5.68 -8.18 8.79
N LEU A 195 6.86 -8.11 9.42
CA LEU A 195 7.04 -7.37 10.66
C LEU A 195 6.87 -5.87 10.42
N CYS A 196 7.45 -5.34 9.34
CA CYS A 196 7.24 -3.95 8.91
C CYS A 196 5.76 -3.65 8.68
N GLU A 197 5.03 -4.54 7.98
CA GLU A 197 3.57 -4.38 7.83
C GLU A 197 2.85 -4.33 9.19
N PHE A 198 3.20 -5.22 10.11
CA PHE A 198 2.60 -5.27 11.45
C PHE A 198 2.88 -3.97 12.24
N VAL A 199 4.12 -3.50 12.24
CA VAL A 199 4.54 -2.27 12.92
C VAL A 199 3.85 -1.06 12.30
N TRP A 200 3.82 -0.96 10.97
CA TRP A 200 3.15 0.13 10.24
C TRP A 200 1.68 0.23 10.65
N ARG A 201 0.95 -0.90 10.63
CA ARG A 201 -0.47 -0.92 11.05
C ARG A 201 -0.68 -0.54 12.52
N ARG A 202 0.27 -0.87 13.39
CA ARG A 202 0.20 -0.56 14.82
C ARG A 202 0.52 0.90 15.14
N ARG A 203 1.31 1.56 14.30
CA ARG A 203 1.65 2.99 14.45
C ARG A 203 0.53 3.93 14.00
N LEU A 204 -0.47 3.44 13.28
CA LEU A 204 -1.63 4.25 12.91
C LEU A 204 -2.44 4.63 14.16
N SER A 205 -2.78 5.91 14.29
CA SER A 205 -3.67 6.39 15.33
C SER A 205 -5.12 5.94 15.07
N ARG A 206 -5.99 6.10 16.07
CA ARG A 206 -7.41 5.68 15.97
C ARG A 206 -8.20 6.44 14.91
N GLU A 207 -7.78 7.66 14.57
CA GLU A 207 -8.42 8.53 13.58
C GLU A 207 -7.91 8.27 12.17
N GLU A 208 -6.78 7.56 12.05
CA GLU A 208 -6.11 7.32 10.79
C GLU A 208 -6.59 6.04 10.11
N HIS A 209 -7.40 6.21 9.07
CA HIS A 209 -7.85 5.08 8.29
C HIS A 209 -6.70 4.46 7.45
N PRO A 210 -6.40 3.15 7.56
CA PRO A 210 -5.28 2.52 6.87
C PRO A 210 -5.28 2.73 5.35
N PHE A 211 -6.46 2.75 4.72
CA PHE A 211 -6.59 3.02 3.28
C PHE A 211 -6.07 4.41 2.90
N ASN A 212 -6.49 5.45 3.64
CA ASN A 212 -6.07 6.81 3.35
C ASN A 212 -4.56 6.97 3.62
N ARG A 213 -4.07 6.40 4.73
CA ARG A 213 -2.65 6.47 5.09
C ARG A 213 -1.74 5.80 4.07
N ILE A 214 -2.12 4.64 3.55
CA ILE A 214 -1.28 3.96 2.56
C ILE A 214 -1.31 4.67 1.20
N LEU A 215 -2.43 5.30 0.82
CA LEU A 215 -2.49 6.13 -0.38
C LEU A 215 -1.60 7.37 -0.25
N CYS A 216 -1.61 8.04 0.91
CA CYS A 216 -0.69 9.15 1.20
C CYS A 216 0.76 8.69 1.12
N ALA A 217 1.11 7.57 1.76
CA ALA A 217 2.47 7.02 1.70
C ALA A 217 2.92 6.72 0.26
N ILE A 218 2.05 6.14 -0.58
CA ILE A 218 2.37 5.91 -2.00
C ILE A 218 2.64 7.23 -2.73
N ALA A 219 1.81 8.26 -2.50
CA ALA A 219 1.95 9.56 -3.15
C ALA A 219 3.22 10.31 -2.70
N GLU A 220 3.57 10.21 -1.42
CA GLU A 220 4.75 10.83 -0.82
C GLU A 220 6.05 10.16 -1.29
N LEU A 221 6.10 8.82 -1.27
CA LEU A 221 7.30 8.05 -1.60
C LEU A 221 7.52 7.92 -3.11
N TYR A 222 6.44 7.83 -3.88
CA TYR A 222 6.48 7.55 -5.32
C TYR A 222 5.64 8.55 -6.12
N PRO A 223 5.92 9.86 -6.02
CA PRO A 223 5.21 10.85 -6.81
C PRO A 223 5.42 10.59 -8.32
N PRO A 224 4.41 10.85 -9.16
CA PRO A 224 4.53 10.72 -10.61
C PRO A 224 5.72 11.49 -11.18
N ARG A 225 6.53 10.84 -12.04
CA ARG A 225 7.70 11.39 -12.74
C ARG A 225 7.47 11.49 -14.24
#